data_AF-A0A5K0XL35-F1
#
_entry.id   AF-A0A5K0XL35-F1
#
_cell.length_a   1.000
_cell.length_b   1.000
_cell.length_c   1.000
_cell.angle_alpha   90.00
_cell.angle_beta   90.00
_cell.angle_gamma   90.00
#
_symmetry.space_group_name_H-M   'P 1'
#
loop_
_entity.id
_entity.type
_entity.pdbx_description
1 polymer ?
#
loop_
_entity_poly.entity_id
_entity_poly.type
_entity_poly.pdbx_seq_one_letter_code
_entity_poly.pdbx_strand_id
1 'polypeptide(L)'
;LLLVRQTLADKELALEDIESILNDARQKLSRMMESPLITVYHIGQKICQICSPYMNEGSVDAGLMTRVMNRSLTPGDGIFTKVSTAVMESIRVTLLAGKEHNGRGLAVAQACLKRIGATSVLELVTELTDNLDVIALVTCKVHGLWYENIKLHVNS
;
A
#
# COMPACT_ATOMS: atom_id res chain seq x y z
N LEU A 1 -8.84 -1.21 -5.56
CA LEU A 1 -9.60 -2.41 -5.10
C LEU A 1 -10.26 -2.20 -3.74
N LEU A 2 -9.56 -1.69 -2.72
CA LEU A 2 -10.19 -1.38 -1.41
C LEU A 2 -11.40 -0.45 -1.54
N LEU A 3 -11.28 0.60 -2.35
CA LEU A 3 -12.34 1.57 -2.61
C LEU A 3 -13.54 0.92 -3.33
N VAL A 4 -13.30 0.09 -4.36
CA VAL A 4 -14.33 -0.70 -5.05
C VAL A 4 -15.05 -1.63 -4.06
N ARG A 5 -14.30 -2.32 -3.21
CA ARG A 5 -14.84 -3.24 -2.22
C ARG A 5 -15.69 -2.50 -1.18
N GLN A 6 -15.27 -1.31 -0.76
CA GLN A 6 -16.04 -0.45 0.14
C GLN A 6 -17.33 0.04 -0.53
N THR A 7 -17.28 0.48 -1.79
CA THR A 7 -18.48 0.94 -2.52
C THR A 7 -19.47 -0.18 -2.83
N LEU A 8 -19.00 -1.41 -3.00
CA LEU A 8 -19.85 -2.58 -3.24
C LEU A 8 -20.38 -3.20 -1.95
N ALA A 9 -19.64 -3.11 -0.83
CA ALA A 9 -20.08 -3.62 0.47
C ALA A 9 -21.28 -2.86 1.04
N ASP A 10 -21.50 -1.61 0.63
CA ASP A 10 -22.71 -0.84 0.92
C ASP A 10 -23.96 -1.38 0.17
N LYS A 11 -23.80 -2.40 -0.68
CA LYS A 11 -24.87 -3.07 -1.41
C LYS A 11 -24.89 -4.55 -1.00
N GLU A 12 -26.07 -5.11 -0.73
CA GLU A 12 -26.28 -6.52 -0.37
C GLU A 12 -26.04 -7.47 -1.58
N LEU A 13 -24.87 -7.38 -2.20
CA LEU A 13 -24.44 -8.25 -3.29
C LEU A 13 -23.85 -9.56 -2.74
N ALA A 14 -24.02 -10.65 -3.46
CA ALA A 14 -23.42 -11.94 -3.10
C ALA A 14 -21.88 -11.86 -3.18
N LEU A 15 -21.20 -12.59 -2.29
CA LEU A 15 -19.73 -12.57 -2.17
C LEU A 15 -19.02 -12.98 -3.48
N GLU A 16 -19.60 -13.92 -4.22
CA GLU A 16 -19.07 -14.44 -5.49
C GLU A 16 -19.07 -13.37 -6.60
N ASP A 17 -20.13 -12.56 -6.66
CA ASP A 17 -20.24 -11.44 -7.60
C ASP A 17 -19.20 -10.36 -7.29
N ILE A 18 -18.98 -10.06 -6.01
CA ILE A 18 -17.97 -9.09 -5.56
C ILE A 18 -16.56 -9.54 -5.98
N GLU A 19 -16.22 -10.82 -5.83
CA GLU A 19 -14.90 -11.33 -6.22
C GLU A 19 -14.68 -11.32 -7.74
N SER A 20 -15.70 -11.66 -8.52
CA SER A 20 -15.66 -11.57 -9.98
C SER A 20 -15.44 -10.13 -10.45
N ILE A 21 -16.19 -9.18 -9.89
CA ILE A 21 -16.06 -7.74 -10.19
C ILE A 21 -14.68 -7.22 -9.79
N LEU A 22 -14.16 -7.62 -8.63
CA LEU A 22 -12.83 -7.20 -8.18
C LEU A 22 -11.72 -7.73 -9.09
N ASN A 23 -11.85 -8.95 -9.62
CA ASN A 23 -10.89 -9.51 -10.57
C ASN A 23 -10.91 -8.79 -11.93
N ASP A 24 -12.09 -8.50 -12.46
CA ASP A 24 -12.24 -7.70 -13.69
C ASP A 24 -11.72 -6.27 -13.50
N ALA A 25 -12.04 -5.64 -12.37
CA ALA A 25 -11.52 -4.34 -11.99
C ALA A 25 -10.00 -4.33 -11.91
N ARG A 26 -9.40 -5.36 -11.29
CA ARG A 26 -7.95 -5.52 -11.18
C ARG A 26 -7.31 -5.57 -12.57
N GLN A 27 -7.84 -6.42 -13.46
CA GLN A 27 -7.27 -6.57 -14.79
C GLN A 27 -7.38 -5.29 -15.62
N LYS A 28 -8.54 -4.61 -15.58
CA LYS A 28 -8.76 -3.34 -16.29
C LYS A 28 -7.87 -2.22 -15.76
N LEU A 29 -7.70 -2.12 -14.44
CA LEU A 29 -6.83 -1.11 -13.83
C LEU A 29 -5.35 -1.40 -14.08
N SER A 30 -4.90 -2.65 -14.03
CA SER A 30 -3.52 -3.03 -14.34
C SER A 30 -3.13 -2.65 -15.76
N ARG A 31 -3.97 -2.98 -16.76
CA ARG A 31 -3.73 -2.55 -18.16
C ARG A 31 -3.70 -1.04 -18.31
N MET A 32 -4.56 -0.34 -17.55
CA MET A 32 -4.54 1.10 -17.59
C MET A 32 -3.18 1.59 -17.13
N MET A 33 -2.73 1.16 -15.94
CA MET A 33 -1.47 1.55 -15.26
C MET A 33 -0.19 1.37 -16.09
N GLU A 34 -0.22 0.58 -17.16
CA GLU A 34 0.91 0.45 -18.10
C GLU A 34 1.16 1.75 -18.91
N SER A 35 0.19 2.67 -18.95
CA SER A 35 0.33 3.96 -19.65
C SER A 35 0.93 5.06 -18.75
N PRO A 36 1.95 5.80 -19.19
CA PRO A 36 2.59 6.86 -18.41
C PRO A 36 1.73 8.14 -18.26
N LEU A 37 0.63 8.27 -19.00
CA LEU A 37 -0.20 9.49 -19.04
C LEU A 37 -1.44 9.43 -18.12
N ILE A 38 -1.51 8.45 -17.23
CA ILE A 38 -2.67 8.27 -16.37
C ILE A 38 -2.65 9.26 -15.23
N THR A 39 -3.82 9.82 -14.95
CA THR A 39 -4.06 10.69 -13.81
C THR A 39 -5.04 10.01 -12.85
N VAL A 40 -5.09 10.49 -11.61
CA VAL A 40 -6.07 10.01 -10.63
C VAL A 40 -7.51 10.18 -11.13
N TYR A 41 -7.76 11.19 -11.96
CA TYR A 41 -9.06 11.39 -12.62
C TYR A 41 -9.42 10.23 -13.56
N HIS A 42 -8.49 9.79 -14.41
CA HIS A 42 -8.70 8.64 -15.29
C HIS A 42 -8.99 7.36 -14.47
N ILE A 43 -8.33 7.21 -13.32
CA ILE A 43 -8.58 6.09 -12.41
C ILE A 43 -9.96 6.18 -11.75
N GLY A 44 -10.34 7.35 -11.24
CA GLY A 44 -11.67 7.60 -10.66
C GLY A 44 -12.79 7.35 -11.67
N GLN A 45 -12.63 7.81 -12.92
CA GLN A 45 -13.56 7.54 -14.00
C GLN A 45 -13.68 6.05 -14.31
N LYS A 46 -12.54 5.34 -14.34
CA LYS A 46 -12.56 3.89 -14.63
C LYS A 46 -13.23 3.09 -13.53
N ILE A 47 -12.99 3.44 -12.26
CA ILE A 47 -13.67 2.85 -11.10
C ILE A 47 -15.18 3.11 -11.19
N CYS A 48 -15.59 4.35 -11.54
CA CYS A 48 -16.99 4.67 -11.74
C CYS A 48 -17.63 3.80 -12.84
N GLN A 49 -16.96 3.60 -13.98
CA GLN A 49 -17.44 2.72 -15.05
C GLN A 49 -17.60 1.26 -14.60
N ILE A 50 -16.70 0.78 -13.74
CA ILE A 50 -16.77 -0.59 -13.18
C ILE A 50 -17.92 -0.72 -12.19
N CYS A 51 -18.18 0.31 -11.38
CA CYS A 51 -19.25 0.29 -10.38
C CYS A 51 -20.64 0.64 -10.95
N SER A 52 -20.70 1.38 -12.06
CA SER A 52 -21.95 1.88 -12.66
C SER A 52 -23.01 0.81 -12.93
N PRO A 53 -22.69 -0.42 -13.40
CA PRO A 53 -23.70 -1.47 -13.62
C PRO A 53 -24.36 -1.97 -12.33
N TYR A 54 -23.75 -1.69 -11.18
CA TYR A 54 -24.17 -2.18 -9.86
C TYR A 54 -24.70 -1.05 -8.96
N MET A 55 -24.78 0.17 -9.50
CA MET A 55 -25.18 1.39 -8.81
C MET A 55 -26.51 1.88 -9.39
N ASN A 56 -27.40 2.39 -8.54
CA ASN A 56 -28.63 3.01 -9.01
C ASN A 56 -28.30 4.24 -9.86
N GLU A 57 -29.06 4.46 -10.94
CA GLU A 57 -28.92 5.63 -11.81
C GLU A 57 -28.89 6.92 -10.97
N GLY A 58 -27.81 7.70 -11.10
CA GLY A 58 -27.62 8.98 -10.42
C GLY A 58 -26.85 8.95 -9.09
N SER A 59 -26.42 7.78 -8.58
CA SER A 59 -25.77 7.69 -7.25
C SER A 59 -24.25 7.88 -7.22
N VAL A 60 -23.54 7.68 -8.33
CA VAL A 60 -22.07 7.77 -8.39
C VAL A 60 -21.63 8.47 -9.67
N ASP A 61 -20.98 9.64 -9.51
CA ASP A 61 -20.32 10.38 -10.58
C ASP A 61 -18.80 10.12 -10.56
N ALA A 62 -18.16 10.18 -11.74
CA ALA A 62 -16.71 10.06 -11.91
C ALA A 62 -15.95 11.13 -11.11
N GLY A 63 -16.51 12.33 -10.98
CA GLY A 63 -15.95 13.39 -10.14
C GLY A 63 -15.99 13.04 -8.66
N LEU A 64 -17.07 12.41 -8.18
CA LEU A 64 -17.16 11.91 -6.80
C LEU A 64 -16.13 10.81 -6.56
N MET A 65 -16.01 9.84 -7.47
CA MET A 65 -15.06 8.74 -7.32
C MET A 65 -13.60 9.21 -7.32
N THR A 66 -13.29 10.23 -8.15
CA THR A 66 -11.98 10.89 -8.14
C THR A 66 -11.71 11.61 -6.82
N ARG A 67 -12.71 12.31 -6.25
CA ARG A 67 -12.56 12.98 -4.94
C ARG A 67 -12.35 11.97 -3.81
N VAL A 68 -13.13 10.89 -3.78
CA VAL A 68 -12.97 9.81 -2.79
C VAL A 68 -11.58 9.19 -2.91
N MET A 69 -11.08 8.98 -4.13
CA MET A 69 -9.75 8.46 -4.36
C MET A 69 -8.65 9.42 -3.89
N ASN A 70 -8.74 10.71 -4.23
CA ASN A 70 -7.80 11.71 -3.73
C ASN A 70 -7.79 11.80 -2.20
N ARG A 71 -8.97 11.75 -1.57
CA ARG A 71 -9.09 11.70 -0.11
C ARG A 71 -8.43 10.45 0.47
N SER A 72 -8.63 9.29 -0.16
CA SER A 72 -8.03 8.02 0.26
C SER A 72 -6.49 7.99 0.16
N LEU A 73 -5.91 8.89 -0.65
CA LEU A 73 -4.47 9.09 -0.78
C LEU A 73 -3.93 10.16 0.19
N THR A 74 -4.80 10.89 0.87
CA THR A 74 -4.41 11.98 1.77
C THR A 74 -4.07 11.42 3.16
N PRO A 75 -3.00 11.92 3.81
CA PRO A 75 -2.70 11.57 5.20
C PRO A 75 -3.88 11.82 6.14
N GLY A 76 -4.12 10.89 7.06
CA GLY A 76 -5.24 10.96 8.01
C GLY A 76 -6.53 10.28 7.51
N ASP A 77 -6.61 9.88 6.24
CA ASP A 77 -7.69 9.00 5.79
C ASP A 77 -7.49 7.56 6.30
N GLY A 78 -8.60 6.85 6.56
CA GLY A 78 -8.57 5.49 7.08
C GLY A 78 -7.94 4.49 6.10
N ILE A 79 -8.13 4.68 4.78
CA ILE A 79 -7.50 3.83 3.76
C ILE A 79 -6.00 4.11 3.71
N PHE A 80 -5.60 5.40 3.69
CA PHE A 80 -4.20 5.79 3.71
C PHE A 80 -3.48 5.21 4.93
N THR A 81 -4.08 5.37 6.12
CA THR A 81 -3.51 4.89 7.39
C THR A 81 -3.37 3.37 7.39
N LYS A 82 -4.37 2.64 6.90
CA LYS A 82 -4.34 1.18 6.80
C LYS A 82 -3.24 0.70 5.87
N VAL A 83 -3.09 1.31 4.70
CA VAL A 83 -2.07 0.92 3.71
C VAL A 83 -0.67 1.29 4.20
N SER A 84 -0.47 2.52 4.65
CA SER A 84 0.84 2.98 5.17
C SER A 84 1.30 2.18 6.38
N THR A 85 0.40 1.85 7.32
CA THR A 85 0.74 1.02 8.48
C THR A 85 1.18 -0.37 8.04
N ALA A 86 0.45 -1.03 7.14
CA ALA A 86 0.83 -2.34 6.63
C ALA A 86 2.19 -2.33 5.93
N VAL A 87 2.48 -1.29 5.13
CA VAL A 87 3.79 -1.12 4.47
C VAL A 87 4.89 -0.91 5.51
N MET A 88 4.68 -0.05 6.50
CA MET A 88 5.65 0.21 7.57
C MET A 88 5.90 -1.02 8.45
N GLU A 89 4.87 -1.80 8.76
CA GLU A 89 5.00 -3.08 9.47
C GLU A 89 5.81 -4.09 8.65
N SER A 90 5.53 -4.21 7.34
CA SER A 90 6.30 -5.07 6.45
C SER A 90 7.77 -4.68 6.39
N ILE A 91 8.08 -3.38 6.29
CA ILE A 91 9.47 -2.86 6.33
C ILE A 91 10.13 -3.24 7.67
N ARG A 92 9.49 -2.93 8.80
CA ARG A 92 10.04 -3.19 10.13
C ARG A 92 10.30 -4.68 10.37
N VAL A 93 9.33 -5.52 10.02
CA VAL A 93 9.47 -6.98 10.19
C VAL A 93 10.59 -7.52 9.30
N THR A 94 10.71 -7.00 8.08
CA THR A 94 11.78 -7.40 7.16
C THR A 94 13.17 -7.01 7.68
N LEU A 95 13.32 -5.82 8.27
CA LEU A 95 14.56 -5.37 8.91
C LEU A 95 14.90 -6.17 10.18
N LEU A 96 13.91 -6.40 11.05
CA LEU A 96 14.14 -6.99 12.37
C LEU A 96 14.24 -8.52 12.36
N ALA A 97 13.45 -9.18 11.51
CA ALA A 97 13.37 -10.64 11.44
C ALA A 97 14.07 -11.23 10.21
N GLY A 98 14.71 -10.39 9.39
CA GLY A 98 15.55 -10.79 8.27
C GLY A 98 14.78 -11.19 6.99
N LYS A 99 15.55 -11.23 5.88
CA LYS A 99 15.06 -11.48 4.51
C LYS A 99 15.38 -12.89 3.97
N GLU A 100 16.18 -13.67 4.68
CA GLU A 100 16.76 -14.92 4.17
C GLU A 100 15.74 -16.05 3.95
N HIS A 101 16.16 -17.14 3.30
CA HIS A 101 15.31 -18.23 2.82
C HIS A 101 14.56 -19.03 3.91
N ASN A 102 15.02 -18.96 5.18
CA ASN A 102 14.30 -19.45 6.37
C ASN A 102 13.59 -18.32 7.16
N GLY A 103 13.64 -17.10 6.62
CA GLY A 103 13.28 -15.84 7.26
C GLY A 103 11.79 -15.72 7.44
N ARG A 104 11.36 -15.91 8.68
CA ARG A 104 10.01 -15.55 9.13
C ARG A 104 9.67 -14.10 8.76
N GLY A 105 10.66 -13.21 8.68
CA GLY A 105 10.47 -11.80 8.32
C GLY A 105 9.84 -11.59 6.95
N LEU A 106 10.42 -12.14 5.88
CA LEU A 106 9.89 -11.97 4.52
C LEU A 106 8.49 -12.59 4.36
N ALA A 107 8.27 -13.78 4.91
CA ALA A 107 6.97 -14.45 4.88
C ALA A 107 5.89 -13.66 5.63
N VAL A 108 6.23 -13.09 6.80
CA VAL A 108 5.30 -12.24 7.57
C VAL A 108 5.05 -10.91 6.86
N ALA A 109 6.08 -10.29 6.27
CA ALA A 109 5.93 -9.07 5.47
C ALA A 109 5.00 -9.29 4.27
N GLN A 110 5.14 -10.43 3.57
CA GLN A 110 4.24 -10.83 2.50
C GLN A 110 2.81 -11.04 3.01
N ALA A 111 2.65 -11.67 4.18
CA ALA A 111 1.33 -11.87 4.79
C ALA A 111 0.64 -10.54 5.15
N CYS A 112 1.37 -9.57 5.70
CA CYS A 112 0.86 -8.23 5.99
C CYS A 112 0.37 -7.51 4.72
N LEU A 113 1.18 -7.51 3.66
CA LEU A 113 0.81 -6.92 2.37
C LEU A 113 -0.35 -7.66 1.69
N LYS A 114 -0.42 -8.98 1.82
CA LYS A 114 -1.51 -9.80 1.27
C LYS A 114 -2.87 -9.40 1.85
N ARG A 115 -2.94 -9.04 3.13
CA ARG A 115 -4.19 -8.59 3.78
C ARG A 115 -4.79 -7.33 3.16
N ILE A 116 -3.97 -6.49 2.54
CA ILE A 116 -4.43 -5.28 1.82
C ILE A 116 -4.40 -5.43 0.30
N GLY A 117 -4.05 -6.63 -0.21
CA GLY A 117 -3.93 -6.90 -1.64
C GLY A 117 -2.74 -6.20 -2.30
N ALA A 118 -1.70 -5.85 -1.54
CA ALA A 118 -0.53 -5.09 -2.00
C ALA A 118 0.73 -5.95 -2.11
N THR A 119 0.61 -7.25 -2.41
CA THR A 119 1.76 -8.16 -2.52
C THR A 119 2.75 -7.74 -3.60
N SER A 120 2.31 -6.99 -4.61
CA SER A 120 3.18 -6.42 -5.65
C SER A 120 4.19 -5.40 -5.12
N VAL A 121 3.97 -4.85 -3.92
CA VAL A 121 4.88 -3.88 -3.28
C VAL A 121 5.99 -4.57 -2.48
N LEU A 122 5.96 -5.91 -2.36
CA LEU A 122 6.94 -6.66 -1.56
C LEU A 122 8.37 -6.45 -2.03
N GLU A 123 8.59 -6.40 -3.35
CA GLU A 123 9.92 -6.18 -3.94
C GLU A 123 10.48 -4.79 -3.58
N LEU A 124 9.63 -3.76 -3.62
CA LEU A 124 10.00 -2.40 -3.18
C LEU A 124 10.30 -2.36 -1.68
N VAL A 125 9.58 -3.14 -0.86
CA VAL A 125 9.88 -3.27 0.57
C VAL A 125 11.26 -3.91 0.77
N THR A 126 11.57 -5.00 0.05
CA THR A 126 12.89 -5.65 0.16
C THR A 126 14.01 -4.71 -0.26
N GLU A 127 13.88 -4.03 -1.39
CA GLU A 127 14.88 -3.06 -1.87
C GLU A 127 15.08 -1.90 -0.88
N LEU A 128 13.99 -1.31 -0.38
CA LEU A 128 14.07 -0.23 0.61
C LEU A 128 14.79 -0.68 1.88
N THR A 129 14.52 -1.90 2.33
CA THR A 129 15.19 -2.43 3.52
C THR A 129 16.69 -2.67 3.27
N ASP A 130 17.10 -3.12 2.08
CA ASP A 130 18.53 -3.25 1.74
C ASP A 130 19.24 -1.89 1.80
N ASN A 131 18.59 -0.84 1.27
CA ASN A 131 19.10 0.51 1.35
C ASN A 131 19.20 1.03 2.80
N LEU A 132 18.21 0.72 3.64
CA LEU A 132 18.22 1.07 5.06
C LEU A 132 19.33 0.35 5.83
N ASP A 133 19.61 -0.92 5.51
CA ASP A 133 20.72 -1.67 6.10
C ASP A 133 22.07 -1.01 5.78
N VAL A 134 22.27 -0.59 4.52
CA VAL A 134 23.47 0.16 4.09
C VAL A 134 23.57 1.50 4.84
N ILE A 135 22.48 2.26 4.92
CA ILE A 135 22.45 3.55 5.64
C ILE A 135 22.80 3.35 7.12
N ALA A 136 22.22 2.34 7.77
CA ALA A 136 22.51 2.00 9.16
C ALA A 136 24.00 1.64 9.34
N LEU A 137 24.56 0.82 8.45
CA LEU A 137 25.96 0.43 8.48
C LEU A 137 26.90 1.64 8.34
N VAL A 138 26.63 2.52 7.37
CA VAL A 138 27.42 3.75 7.15
C VAL A 138 27.28 4.66 8.36
N THR A 139 26.08 4.83 8.90
CA THR A 139 25.83 5.68 10.07
C THR A 139 26.61 5.16 11.29
N CYS A 140 26.58 3.86 11.56
CA CYS A 140 27.35 3.25 12.65
C CYS A 140 28.86 3.38 12.44
N LYS A 141 29.37 3.18 11.22
CA LYS A 141 30.81 3.25 10.94
C LYS A 141 31.37 4.66 10.97
N VAL A 142 30.64 5.63 10.41
CA VAL A 142 31.11 7.02 10.27
C VAL A 142 30.78 7.83 11.50
N HIS A 143 29.55 7.72 12.02
CA HIS A 143 29.08 8.54 13.13
C HIS A 143 29.10 7.80 14.48
N GLY A 144 29.31 6.48 14.51
CA GLY A 144 29.31 5.70 15.76
C GLY A 144 30.32 6.23 16.79
N LEU A 145 31.55 6.46 16.37
CA LEU A 145 32.60 7.01 17.23
C LEU A 145 32.24 8.41 17.76
N TRP A 146 31.56 9.23 16.98
CA TRP A 146 31.09 10.54 17.42
C TRP A 146 29.97 10.43 18.47
N TYR A 147 29.00 9.53 18.24
CA TYR A 147 27.93 9.26 19.20
C TYR A 147 28.45 8.67 20.53
N GLU A 148 29.48 7.82 20.48
CA GLU A 148 30.13 7.28 21.68
C GLU A 148 30.80 8.39 22.51
N ASN A 149 31.50 9.32 21.85
CA ASN A 149 32.15 10.44 22.54
C ASN A 149 31.15 11.40 23.21
N ILE A 150 29.99 11.66 22.58
CA ILE A 150 28.93 12.48 23.20
C ILE A 150 28.32 11.77 24.42
N LYS A 151 28.08 10.46 24.34
CA LYS A 151 27.53 9.71 25.49
C LYS A 151 28.48 9.71 26.69
N LEU A 152 29.79 9.70 26.48
CA LEU A 152 30.78 9.76 27.55
C LEU A 152 30.80 11.13 28.26
N HIS A 153 30.56 12.22 27.53
CA HIS A 153 30.55 13.58 28.10
C HIS A 153 29.25 13.95 28.85
N VAL A 154 28.17 13.19 28.67
CA VAL A 154 26.90 13.42 29.39
C VAL A 154 26.85 12.69 30.75
N ASN A 155 27.71 11.69 30.95
CA ASN A 155 27.78 10.88 32.18
C ASN A 155 29.04 11.17 33.03
N SER A 156 29.79 12.23 32.72
CA SER A 156 30.93 12.74 33.51
C SER A 156 30.59 14.09 34.13
#